data_AF-A0A959ZNQ2-F1
#
_entry.id   AF-A0A959ZNQ2-F1
#
_cell.length_a   1.000
_cell.length_b   1.000
_cell.length_c   1.000
_cell.angle_alpha   90.00
_cell.angle_beta   90.00
_cell.angle_gamma   90.00
#
_symmetry.space_group_name_H-M   'P 1'
#
loop_
_entity.id
_entity.type
_entity.pdbx_description
1 polymer ?
#
loop_
_entity_poly.entity_id
_entity_poly.type
_entity_poly.pdbx_seq_one_letter_code
_entity_poly.pdbx_strand_id
1 'polypeptide(L)'
;MKFIYKPFAIIVGLLAGILSKKVFEKVWGAIADDDPRDPDDRDASWAEVIASAAVAGAVVKVVQALVRRGGAKSFERATGYWPGDDPAG
;
A
#
# COMPACT_ATOMS: atom_id res chain seq x y z
N MET A 1 -26.34 5.39 3.76
CA MET A 1 -25.04 5.86 3.22
C MET A 1 -23.79 5.09 3.72
N LYS A 2 -23.79 4.40 4.88
CA LYS A 2 -22.63 3.60 5.37
C LYS A 2 -22.36 2.26 4.66
N PHE A 3 -23.27 1.78 3.80
CA PHE A 3 -23.16 0.45 3.18
C PHE A 3 -22.36 0.41 1.88
N ILE A 4 -22.23 1.52 1.15
CA ILE A 4 -21.45 1.58 -0.11
C ILE A 4 -19.94 1.61 0.15
N TYR A 5 -19.52 2.07 1.34
CA TYR A 5 -18.10 2.22 1.69
C TYR A 5 -17.36 0.90 1.88
N LYS A 6 -18.04 -0.15 2.38
CA LYS A 6 -17.41 -1.47 2.62
C LYS A 6 -17.00 -2.20 1.33
N PRO A 7 -17.91 -2.44 0.35
CA PRO A 7 -17.52 -3.10 -0.89
C PRO A 7 -16.54 -2.25 -1.71
N PHE A 8 -16.68 -0.92 -1.70
CA PHE A 8 -15.73 -0.03 -2.36
C PHE A 8 -14.33 -0.10 -1.74
N ALA A 9 -14.23 -0.07 -0.40
CA ALA A 9 -12.95 -0.22 0.29
C ALA A 9 -12.27 -1.57 0.01
N ILE A 10 -13.06 -2.65 -0.13
CA ILE A 10 -12.54 -3.97 -0.52
C ILE A 10 -11.98 -3.94 -1.94
N ILE A 11 -12.73 -3.41 -2.92
CA ILE A 11 -12.27 -3.33 -4.32
C ILE A 11 -11.01 -2.47 -4.42
N VAL A 12 -11.00 -1.29 -3.78
CA VAL A 12 -9.82 -0.42 -3.73
C VAL A 12 -8.65 -1.11 -3.03
N GLY A 13 -8.91 -1.87 -1.96
CA GLY A 13 -7.89 -2.65 -1.26
C GLY A 13 -7.27 -3.74 -2.14
N LEU A 14 -8.08 -4.48 -2.90
CA LEU A 14 -7.62 -5.50 -3.85
C LEU A 14 -6.78 -4.87 -4.98
N LEU A 15 -7.25 -3.77 -5.57
CA LEU A 15 -6.51 -3.05 -6.61
C LEU A 15 -5.18 -2.50 -6.07
N ALA A 16 -5.17 -1.96 -4.85
CA ALA A 16 -3.96 -1.50 -4.19
C ALA A 16 -2.98 -2.66 -3.91
N GLY A 17 -3.49 -3.84 -3.53
CA GLY A 17 -2.67 -5.05 -3.35
C GLY A 17 -1.99 -5.49 -4.64
N ILE A 18 -2.74 -5.58 -5.75
CA ILE A 18 -2.19 -5.94 -7.07
C ILE A 18 -1.15 -4.92 -7.52
N LEU A 19 -1.44 -3.63 -7.37
CA LEU A 19 -0.51 -2.57 -7.74
C LEU A 19 0.77 -2.60 -6.88
N SER A 20 0.63 -2.84 -5.58
CA SER A 20 1.76 -2.93 -4.66
C SER A 20 2.70 -4.07 -5.04
N LYS A 21 2.16 -5.23 -5.44
CA LYS A 21 2.98 -6.37 -5.89
C LYS A 21 3.86 -6.00 -7.09
N LYS A 22 3.28 -5.38 -8.13
CA LYS A 22 4.05 -4.96 -9.32
C LYS A 22 5.11 -3.91 -9.01
N VAL A 23 4.80 -2.95 -8.13
CA VAL A 23 5.77 -1.93 -7.72
C VAL A 23 6.90 -2.59 -6.92
N PHE A 24 6.56 -3.53 -6.03
CA PHE A 24 7.53 -4.28 -5.25
C PHE A 24 8.49 -5.07 -6.14
N GLU A 25 7.97 -5.88 -7.06
CA GLU A 25 8.79 -6.65 -8.01
C GLU A 25 9.77 -5.75 -8.78
N LYS A 26 9.29 -4.59 -9.24
CA LYS A 26 10.12 -3.63 -9.97
C LYS A 26 11.19 -2.97 -9.10
N VAL A 27 10.85 -2.59 -7.86
CA VAL A 27 11.81 -1.99 -6.94
C VAL A 27 12.85 -3.02 -6.52
N TRP A 28 12.42 -4.24 -6.21
CA TRP A 28 13.30 -5.33 -5.78
C TRP A 28 14.30 -5.70 -6.87
N GLY A 29 13.83 -5.97 -8.09
CA GLY A 29 14.71 -6.30 -9.22
C GLY A 29 15.63 -5.17 -9.67
N ALA A 30 15.49 -3.96 -9.10
CA ALA A 30 16.42 -2.85 -9.32
C ALA A 30 17.51 -2.74 -8.23
N ILE A 31 17.32 -3.37 -7.06
CA ILE A 31 18.22 -3.24 -5.90
C ILE A 31 18.86 -4.56 -5.47
N ALA A 32 18.35 -5.69 -5.96
CA ALA A 32 18.83 -7.03 -5.65
C ALA A 32 18.83 -7.89 -6.91
N ASP A 33 19.85 -8.73 -7.03
CA ASP A 33 20.00 -9.69 -8.13
C ASP A 33 19.26 -11.02 -7.84
N ASP A 34 19.04 -11.33 -6.55
CA ASP A 34 18.33 -12.52 -6.08
C ASP A 34 16.87 -12.20 -5.70
N ASP A 35 16.03 -13.24 -5.64
CA ASP A 35 14.65 -13.13 -5.17
C ASP A 35 14.56 -12.72 -3.69
N PRO A 36 13.48 -12.01 -3.29
CA PRO A 36 13.25 -11.69 -1.88
C PRO A 36 13.06 -12.96 -1.06
N ARG A 37 13.71 -13.03 0.10
CA ARG A 37 13.65 -14.21 0.99
C ARG A 37 12.33 -14.26 1.75
N ASP A 38 11.72 -15.44 1.76
CA ASP A 38 10.54 -15.72 2.56
C ASP A 38 10.93 -16.04 4.02
N PRO A 39 10.16 -15.62 5.03
CA PRO A 39 10.40 -16.04 6.42
C PRO A 39 10.42 -17.56 6.63
N ASP A 40 9.79 -18.34 5.76
CA ASP A 40 9.79 -19.81 5.81
C ASP A 40 11.00 -20.44 5.08
N ASP A 41 11.86 -19.65 4.42
CA ASP A 41 13.08 -20.13 3.78
C ASP A 41 14.11 -20.56 4.82
N ARG A 42 14.36 -21.87 4.89
CA ARG A 42 15.28 -22.47 5.88
C ARG A 42 16.72 -21.98 5.79
N ASP A 43 17.15 -21.61 4.58
CA ASP A 43 18.53 -21.19 4.29
C ASP A 43 18.70 -19.67 4.36
N ALA A 44 17.61 -18.92 4.56
CA ALA A 44 17.67 -17.46 4.66
C ALA A 44 18.16 -17.02 6.04
N SER A 45 19.08 -16.06 6.05
CA SER A 45 19.48 -15.38 7.28
C SER A 45 18.41 -14.39 7.74
N TRP A 46 18.40 -14.11 9.05
CA TRP A 46 17.53 -13.08 9.63
C TRP A 46 17.66 -11.72 8.93
N ALA A 47 18.87 -11.35 8.51
CA ALA A 47 19.11 -10.09 7.82
C ALA A 47 18.41 -10.03 6.46
N GLU A 48 18.47 -11.11 5.68
CA GLU A 48 17.83 -11.17 4.36
C GLU A 48 16.30 -11.15 4.47
N VAL A 49 15.73 -11.90 5.42
CA VAL A 49 14.27 -11.92 5.67
C VAL A 49 13.79 -10.53 6.10
N ILE A 50 14.48 -9.89 7.04
CA ILE A 50 14.10 -8.56 7.53
C ILE A 50 14.23 -7.52 6.41
N ALA A 51 15.29 -7.57 5.60
CA ALA A 51 15.47 -6.66 4.47
C ALA A 51 14.35 -6.84 3.43
N SER A 52 14.03 -8.09 3.08
CA SER A 52 12.95 -8.43 2.15
C SER A 52 11.60 -7.91 2.64
N ALA A 53 11.27 -8.17 3.91
CA ALA A 53 10.05 -7.71 4.54
C ALA A 53 9.98 -6.17 4.66
N ALA A 54 11.10 -5.50 4.94
CA ALA A 54 11.17 -4.06 5.06
C ALA A 54 10.88 -3.36 3.72
N VAL A 55 11.47 -3.85 2.62
CA VAL A 55 11.21 -3.30 1.28
C VAL A 55 9.76 -3.53 0.87
N ALA A 56 9.24 -4.74 1.08
CA ALA A 56 7.83 -5.06 0.79
C ALA A 56 6.88 -4.15 1.59
N GLY A 57 7.11 -4.01 2.90
CA GLY A 57 6.33 -3.16 3.79
C GLY A 57 6.38 -1.69 3.40
N ALA A 58 7.56 -1.17 3.04
CA ALA A 58 7.76 0.21 2.60
C ALA A 58 6.96 0.50 1.33
N VAL A 59 7.05 -0.37 0.31
CA VAL A 59 6.31 -0.22 -0.95
C VAL A 59 4.81 -0.15 -0.69
N VAL A 60 4.27 -1.10 0.07
CA VAL A 60 2.84 -1.15 0.40
C VAL A 60 2.40 0.13 1.12
N LYS A 61 3.17 0.59 2.11
CA LYS A 61 2.85 1.81 2.87
C LYS A 61 2.87 3.06 1.99
N VAL A 62 3.84 3.17 1.08
CA VAL A 62 3.91 4.28 0.11
C VAL A 62 2.69 4.28 -0.81
N VAL A 63 2.32 3.14 -1.38
CA VAL A 63 1.12 3.03 -2.24
C VAL A 63 -0.14 3.43 -1.47
N GLN A 64 -0.32 2.93 -0.25
CA GLN A 64 -1.45 3.34 0.60
C GLN A 64 -1.48 4.84 0.88
N ALA A 65 -0.32 5.44 1.17
CA ALA A 65 -0.22 6.88 1.42
C ALA A 65 -0.61 7.70 0.18
N LEU A 66 -0.14 7.30 -1.01
CA LEU A 66 -0.48 7.95 -2.27
C LEU A 66 -1.98 7.84 -2.58
N VAL A 67 -2.57 6.65 -2.42
CA VAL A 67 -4.01 6.44 -2.63
C VAL A 67 -4.82 7.30 -1.66
N ARG A 68 -4.48 7.30 -0.37
CA ARG A 68 -5.17 8.12 0.64
C ARG A 68 -5.07 9.61 0.33
N ARG A 69 -3.87 10.11 0.00
CA ARG A 69 -3.63 11.52 -0.32
C ARG A 69 -4.34 11.94 -1.61
N GLY A 70 -4.30 11.10 -2.65
CA GLY A 70 -4.97 11.32 -3.92
C GLY A 70 -6.50 11.32 -3.77
N GLY A 71 -7.03 10.36 -3.02
CA GLY A 71 -8.44 10.31 -2.65
C GLY A 71 -8.88 11.53 -1.86
N ALA A 72 -8.08 11.95 -0.86
CA ALA A 72 -8.38 13.11 -0.04
C ALA A 72 -8.47 14.40 -0.85
N LYS A 73 -7.47 14.67 -1.71
CA LYS A 73 -7.48 15.83 -2.62
C LYS A 73 -8.62 15.78 -3.63
N SER A 74 -8.99 14.59 -4.11
CA SER A 74 -10.08 14.46 -5.07
C SER A 74 -11.43 14.72 -4.43
N PHE A 75 -11.62 14.27 -3.18
CA PHE A 75 -12.81 14.58 -2.38
C PHE A 75 -12.90 16.08 -2.09
N GLU A 76 -11.82 16.70 -1.62
CA GLU A 76 -11.75 18.15 -1.36
C GLU A 76 -12.10 18.96 -2.61
N ARG A 77 -11.59 18.58 -3.78
CA ARG A 77 -11.95 19.25 -5.04
C ARG A 77 -13.43 19.08 -5.41
N ALA A 78 -14.03 17.95 -5.06
CA ALA A 78 -15.42 17.66 -5.41
C ALA A 78 -16.41 18.30 -4.43
N THR A 79 -16.06 18.41 -3.14
CA THR A 79 -16.97 18.85 -2.06
C THR A 79 -16.63 20.21 -1.48
N GLY A 80 -15.40 20.70 -1.67
CA GLY A 80 -14.86 21.89 -1.02
C GLY A 80 -14.37 21.66 0.41
N TYR A 81 -14.48 20.44 0.95
CA TYR A 81 -14.11 20.10 2.33
C TYR A 81 -13.02 19.04 2.37
N TRP A 82 -12.06 19.18 3.30
CA TRP A 82 -11.08 18.13 3.50
C TRP A 82 -11.73 16.91 4.16
N PRO A 83 -11.49 15.69 3.64
CA PRO A 83 -12.06 14.50 4.26
C PRO A 83 -11.39 14.21 5.60
N GLY A 84 -12.19 14.28 6.67
CA GLY A 84 -11.73 14.22 8.05
C GLY A 84 -11.98 15.52 8.82
N ASP A 85 -12.31 16.61 8.14
CA ASP A 85 -12.96 17.74 8.77
C ASP A 85 -14.41 17.33 9.07
N ASP A 86 -14.73 17.20 10.34
CA ASP A 86 -16.09 16.88 10.77
C ASP A 86 -16.97 18.13 10.54
N PRO A 87 -18.12 18.05 9.83
CA PRO A 87 -19.10 19.12 9.87
C PRO A 87 -19.69 19.33 11.28
N ALA A 88 -19.36 18.46 12.25
CA ALA A 88 -19.76 18.57 13.64
C ALA A 88 -18.74 17.95 14.62
N GLY A 89 -17.52 18.51 14.73
CA GLY A 89 -16.64 18.34 15.89
C GLY A 89 -15.69 17.14 15.90
#